data_AF-A0A452YE31-F1
#
_entry.id   AF-A0A452YE31-F1
#
_cell.length_a   1.000
_cell.length_b   1.000
_cell.length_c   1.000
_cell.angle_alpha   90.00
_cell.angle_beta   90.00
_cell.angle_gamma   90.00
#
_symmetry.space_group_name_H-M   'P 1'
#
loop_
_entity.id
_entity.type
_entity.pdbx_description
1 polymer ?
#
loop_
_entity_poly.entity_id
_entity_poly.type
_entity_poly.pdbx_seq_one_letter_code
_entity_poly.pdbx_strand_id
1 'polypeptide(L)'
;MQDDFSSTDFSVHGPKAFFSNMPLSKTLTMNIDVPEPWLVEPVVAIHDLDNILLENLGDVRTLQAVYELEALLLTGHCMEKDREPPRGLQFILGTKQRPHLVDTLVMSNLGYWQMKVSPGVWYLQLAPGRSADLYELPSKLIAIDSLRGKLLHIEVQKKKGKEHEDLLNADDDNHVQEKTVCFY
;
A
#
# COMPACT_ATOMS: atom_id res chain seq x y z
N MET A 1 -34.41 5.01 7.45
CA MET A 1 -34.72 3.86 6.58
C MET A 1 -33.76 2.75 7.01
N GLN A 2 -34.31 1.60 7.40
CA GLN A 2 -33.56 0.45 7.89
C GLN A 2 -33.24 -0.41 6.66
N ASP A 3 -31.97 -0.65 6.36
CA ASP A 3 -31.60 -1.57 5.28
C ASP A 3 -31.84 -3.01 5.76
N ASP A 4 -32.79 -3.68 5.10
CA ASP A 4 -33.19 -5.06 5.35
C ASP A 4 -32.31 -6.00 4.51
N PHE A 5 -31.47 -6.79 5.17
CA PHE A 5 -30.51 -7.72 4.55
C PHE A 5 -31.08 -9.15 4.38
N SER A 6 -32.39 -9.33 4.37
CA SER A 6 -33.04 -10.65 4.39
C SER A 6 -33.21 -11.35 3.04
N SER A 7 -32.68 -10.82 1.93
CA SER A 7 -32.70 -11.53 0.64
C SER A 7 -31.40 -12.27 0.39
N THR A 8 -31.44 -13.60 0.50
CA THR A 8 -30.40 -14.50 0.03
C THR A 8 -30.43 -14.58 -1.51
N ASP A 9 -29.90 -13.54 -2.14
CA ASP A 9 -29.30 -13.64 -3.46
C ASP A 9 -27.79 -13.49 -3.25
N PHE A 10 -26.95 -14.30 -3.91
CA PHE A 10 -25.48 -14.20 -3.76
C PHE A 10 -24.91 -12.87 -4.29
N SER A 11 -25.77 -12.02 -4.85
CA SER A 11 -25.54 -10.60 -5.08
C SER A 11 -25.57 -9.85 -3.75
N VAL A 12 -24.44 -9.77 -3.06
CA VAL A 12 -24.26 -8.70 -2.05
C VAL A 12 -24.37 -7.37 -2.80
N HIS A 13 -25.51 -6.70 -2.71
CA HIS A 13 -25.64 -5.31 -3.13
C HIS A 13 -24.81 -4.46 -2.17
N GLY A 14 -23.51 -4.36 -2.47
CA GLY A 14 -22.61 -3.48 -1.75
C GLY A 14 -23.09 -2.01 -1.81
N PRO A 15 -22.56 -1.15 -0.94
CA PRO A 15 -22.90 0.28 -0.96
C PRO A 15 -22.63 0.88 -2.34
N LYS A 16 -23.56 1.68 -2.84
CA LYS A 16 -23.47 2.37 -4.13
C LYS A 16 -23.76 3.86 -3.94
N ALA A 17 -22.98 4.70 -4.61
CA ALA A 17 -23.29 6.11 -4.77
C ALA A 17 -23.97 6.32 -6.13
N PHE A 18 -25.12 6.99 -6.13
CA PHE A 18 -25.86 7.31 -7.36
C PHE A 18 -26.11 8.81 -7.44
N PHE A 19 -25.71 9.41 -8.54
CA PHE A 19 -25.84 10.85 -8.79
C PHE A 19 -26.77 11.06 -9.98
N SER A 20 -27.99 11.53 -9.70
CA SER A 20 -28.96 11.90 -10.74
C SER A 20 -28.82 13.37 -11.15
N ASN A 21 -29.31 13.72 -12.34
CA ASN A 21 -29.40 15.10 -12.83
C ASN A 21 -28.04 15.82 -12.89
N MET A 22 -26.97 15.08 -13.19
CA MET A 22 -25.64 15.63 -13.40
C MET A 22 -25.61 16.49 -14.69
N PRO A 23 -24.79 17.56 -14.72
CA PRO A 23 -24.72 18.44 -15.88
C PRO A 23 -24.16 17.71 -17.11
N LEU A 24 -24.89 17.75 -18.23
CA LEU A 24 -24.53 16.97 -19.42
C LEU A 24 -23.33 17.53 -20.20
N SER A 25 -23.25 18.86 -20.31
CA SER A 25 -22.30 19.59 -21.15
C SER A 25 -21.06 20.09 -20.39
N LYS A 26 -20.80 19.53 -19.21
CA LYS A 26 -19.62 19.85 -18.40
C LYS A 26 -18.74 18.62 -18.32
N THR A 27 -17.43 18.85 -18.42
CA THR A 27 -16.44 17.82 -18.12
C THR A 27 -16.44 17.55 -16.62
N LEU A 28 -16.54 16.28 -16.26
CA LEU A 28 -16.59 15.78 -14.88
C LEU A 28 -15.44 14.81 -14.65
N THR A 29 -14.99 14.76 -13.42
CA THR A 29 -14.04 13.74 -12.94
C THR A 29 -14.73 12.92 -11.86
N MET A 30 -14.68 11.60 -11.97
CA MET A 30 -15.14 10.68 -10.93
C MET A 30 -13.98 10.34 -10.02
N ASN A 31 -14.06 10.81 -8.77
CA ASN A 31 -13.09 10.51 -7.74
C ASN A 31 -13.78 9.93 -6.49
N ILE A 32 -13.07 9.07 -5.78
CA ILE A 32 -13.49 8.54 -4.49
C ILE A 32 -12.63 9.19 -3.40
N ASP A 33 -13.29 9.78 -2.41
CA ASP A 33 -12.63 10.31 -1.21
C ASP A 33 -12.55 9.20 -0.15
N VAL A 34 -11.34 8.67 0.08
CA VAL A 34 -11.09 7.53 0.97
C VAL A 34 -10.14 7.89 2.10
N PRO A 35 -10.20 7.17 3.23
CA PRO A 35 -9.17 7.27 4.25
C PRO A 35 -7.77 7.04 3.67
N GLU A 36 -6.79 7.81 4.11
CA GLU A 36 -5.38 7.73 3.68
C GLU A 36 -4.80 6.30 3.63
N PRO A 37 -5.11 5.38 4.56
CA PRO A 37 -4.55 4.03 4.52
C PRO A 37 -5.13 3.13 3.42
N TRP A 38 -6.14 3.58 2.66
CA TRP A 38 -6.82 2.76 1.68
C TRP A 38 -6.19 2.93 0.31
N LEU A 39 -5.81 1.83 -0.31
CA LEU A 39 -5.42 1.79 -1.71
C LEU A 39 -6.63 1.29 -2.50
N VAL A 40 -7.32 2.23 -3.13
CA VAL A 40 -8.53 1.99 -3.91
C VAL A 40 -8.25 2.20 -5.38
N GLU A 41 -8.70 1.28 -6.22
CA GLU A 41 -8.54 1.35 -7.68
C GLU A 41 -9.86 1.04 -8.41
N PRO A 42 -10.07 1.61 -9.60
CA PRO A 42 -11.20 1.26 -10.45
C PRO A 42 -10.98 -0.10 -11.10
N VAL A 43 -11.85 -1.07 -10.81
CA VAL A 43 -11.81 -2.42 -11.41
C VAL A 43 -12.77 -2.58 -12.58
N VAL A 44 -13.77 -1.70 -12.69
CA VAL A 44 -14.64 -1.59 -13.86
C VAL A 44 -14.80 -0.12 -14.19
N ALA A 45 -14.32 0.31 -15.36
CA ALA A 45 -14.50 1.65 -15.88
C ALA A 45 -14.53 1.61 -17.42
N ILE A 46 -15.71 1.77 -18.01
CA ILE A 46 -15.88 1.74 -19.48
C ILE A 46 -15.41 3.05 -20.12
N HIS A 47 -15.50 4.14 -19.38
CA HIS A 47 -15.16 5.49 -19.82
C HIS A 47 -13.94 6.02 -19.07
N ASP A 48 -13.27 7.02 -19.64
CA ASP A 48 -12.25 7.81 -18.95
C ASP A 48 -12.89 8.55 -17.77
N LEU A 49 -12.52 8.18 -16.56
CA LEU A 49 -13.09 8.73 -15.32
C LEU A 49 -12.60 10.14 -15.02
N ASP A 50 -11.50 10.59 -15.64
CA ASP A 50 -10.96 11.94 -15.44
C ASP A 50 -11.59 12.96 -16.41
N ASN A 51 -12.15 12.51 -17.53
CA ASN A 51 -12.71 13.35 -18.59
C ASN A 51 -14.12 12.92 -19.02
N ILE A 52 -15.02 12.78 -18.05
CA ILE A 52 -16.41 12.38 -18.33
C ILE A 52 -17.19 13.54 -18.96
N LEU A 53 -17.77 13.31 -20.13
CA LEU A 53 -18.75 14.21 -20.75
C LEU A 53 -20.05 13.43 -21.01
N LEU A 54 -21.10 13.71 -20.24
CA LEU A 54 -22.28 12.84 -20.21
C LEU A 54 -23.13 12.91 -21.48
N GLU A 55 -23.09 14.02 -22.24
CA GLU A 55 -23.73 14.10 -23.56
C GLU A 55 -23.13 13.13 -24.59
N ASN A 56 -21.89 12.66 -24.38
CA ASN A 56 -21.23 11.70 -25.25
C ASN A 56 -21.62 10.23 -24.97
N LEU A 57 -22.48 9.96 -23.98
CA LEU A 57 -22.88 8.60 -23.63
C LEU A 57 -23.83 7.94 -24.64
N GLY A 58 -24.33 8.70 -25.62
CA GLY A 58 -25.22 8.18 -26.66
C GLY A 58 -26.52 7.59 -26.08
N ASP A 59 -26.81 6.33 -26.40
CA ASP A 59 -28.00 5.62 -25.91
C ASP A 59 -27.90 5.17 -24.44
N VAL A 60 -26.70 5.19 -23.86
CA VAL A 60 -26.46 4.79 -22.48
C VAL A 60 -26.83 5.94 -21.54
N ARG A 61 -27.83 5.72 -20.68
CA ARG A 61 -28.33 6.75 -19.76
C ARG A 61 -27.53 6.86 -18.46
N THR A 62 -26.64 5.92 -18.19
CA THR A 62 -25.95 5.83 -16.89
C THR A 62 -24.52 5.38 -17.11
N LEU A 63 -23.58 6.23 -16.74
CA LEU A 63 -22.18 5.86 -16.59
C LEU A 63 -22.01 5.12 -15.27
N GLN A 64 -21.31 3.98 -15.30
CA GLN A 64 -21.00 3.18 -14.12
C GLN A 64 -19.49 2.95 -14.02
N ALA A 65 -18.98 3.05 -12.79
CA ALA A 65 -17.67 2.55 -12.42
C ALA A 65 -17.79 1.69 -11.15
N VAL A 66 -16.89 0.73 -10.98
CA VAL A 66 -16.75 -0.09 -9.76
C VAL A 66 -15.33 0.06 -9.26
N TYR A 67 -15.20 0.35 -7.98
CA TYR A 67 -13.92 0.47 -7.29
C TYR A 67 -13.74 -0.66 -6.30
N GLU A 68 -12.49 -1.09 -6.11
CA GLU A 68 -12.10 -2.09 -5.14
C GLU A 68 -11.08 -1.51 -4.17
N LEU A 69 -11.23 -1.84 -2.87
CA LEU A 69 -10.17 -1.67 -1.90
C LEU A 69 -9.16 -2.81 -2.08
N GLU A 70 -8.15 -2.57 -2.94
CA GLU A 70 -7.10 -3.53 -3.29
C GLU A 70 -6.28 -3.92 -2.05
N ALA A 71 -5.85 -2.92 -1.28
CA ALA A 71 -4.99 -3.11 -0.13
C ALA A 71 -5.11 -1.97 0.89
N LEU A 72 -4.58 -2.23 2.09
CA LEU A 72 -4.32 -1.24 3.11
C LEU A 72 -2.83 -0.90 3.14
N LEU A 73 -2.50 0.32 3.54
CA LEU A 73 -1.12 0.72 3.83
C LEU A 73 -0.75 0.29 5.26
N LEU A 74 0.32 -0.49 5.36
CA LEU A 74 1.10 -0.68 6.57
C LEU A 74 2.30 0.25 6.49
N THR A 75 2.40 1.20 7.42
CA THR A 75 3.47 2.20 7.42
C THR A 75 4.27 2.14 8.71
N GLY A 76 5.45 2.73 8.69
CA GLY A 76 6.22 2.88 9.90
C GLY A 76 7.46 3.73 9.78
N HIS A 77 8.12 3.88 10.92
CA HIS A 77 9.40 4.53 11.07
C HIS A 77 10.41 3.54 11.63
N CYS A 78 11.58 3.47 11.01
CA CYS A 78 12.71 2.67 11.46
C CYS A 78 13.83 3.56 11.98
N MET A 79 14.32 3.30 13.19
CA MET A 79 15.41 4.05 13.82
C MET A 79 16.56 3.11 14.14
N GLU A 80 17.80 3.60 13.99
CA GLU A 80 18.99 2.96 14.54
C GLU A 80 19.32 3.62 15.88
N LYS A 81 19.62 2.81 16.89
CA LYS A 81 19.92 3.34 18.23
C LYS A 81 21.09 4.33 18.19
N ASP A 82 20.84 5.55 18.69
CA ASP A 82 21.79 6.65 18.78
C ASP A 82 22.38 7.11 17.42
N ARG A 83 21.71 6.81 16.30
CA ARG A 83 22.15 7.17 14.95
C ARG A 83 21.00 7.62 14.06
N GLU A 84 21.35 8.07 12.86
CA GLU A 84 20.37 8.35 11.81
C GLU A 84 19.62 7.08 11.40
N PRO A 85 18.39 7.20 10.86
CA PRO A 85 17.67 6.06 10.32
C PRO A 85 18.51 5.24 9.32
N PRO A 86 18.41 3.90 9.36
CA PRO A 86 19.21 3.03 8.51
C PRO A 86 18.67 3.05 7.06
N ARG A 87 19.01 4.10 6.31
CA ARG A 87 18.58 4.29 4.91
C ARG A 87 19.00 3.09 4.07
N GLY A 88 18.05 2.54 3.33
CA GLY A 88 18.26 1.36 2.48
C GLY A 88 18.07 0.03 3.19
N LEU A 89 17.72 0.02 4.48
CA LEU A 89 17.43 -1.22 5.20
C LEU A 89 16.19 -1.85 4.60
N GLN A 90 16.33 -3.09 4.14
CA GLN A 90 15.28 -3.80 3.47
C GLN A 90 14.49 -4.65 4.46
N PHE A 91 13.17 -4.47 4.45
CA PHE A 91 12.23 -5.31 5.14
C PHE A 91 11.51 -6.22 4.16
N ILE A 92 11.19 -7.43 4.62
CA ILE A 92 10.24 -8.32 3.97
C ILE A 92 9.05 -8.57 4.89
N LEU A 93 7.90 -8.74 4.28
CA LEU A 93 6.66 -9.09 4.92
C LEU A 93 6.05 -10.31 4.24
N GLY A 94 5.55 -11.23 5.04
CA GLY A 94 4.89 -12.42 4.52
C GLY A 94 4.03 -13.14 5.56
N THR A 95 3.59 -14.33 5.19
CA THR A 95 2.84 -15.23 6.06
C THR A 95 3.76 -16.34 6.58
N LYS A 96 3.28 -17.14 7.54
CA LYS A 96 4.02 -18.31 8.03
C LYS A 96 4.39 -19.31 6.92
N GLN A 97 3.54 -19.45 5.90
CA GLN A 97 3.75 -20.38 4.78
C GLN A 97 4.61 -19.77 3.67
N ARG A 98 4.47 -18.45 3.44
CA ARG A 98 5.21 -17.69 2.42
C ARG A 98 5.86 -16.49 3.10
N PRO A 99 7.09 -16.64 3.64
CA PRO A 99 7.73 -15.61 4.47
C PRO A 99 8.06 -14.30 3.74
N HIS A 100 8.12 -14.34 2.41
CA HIS A 100 8.39 -13.17 1.56
C HIS A 100 7.27 -13.05 0.52
N LEU A 101 6.46 -12.00 0.65
CA LEU A 101 5.40 -11.63 -0.29
C LEU A 101 5.54 -10.19 -0.77
N VAL A 102 5.97 -9.30 0.12
CA VAL A 102 6.18 -7.87 -0.16
C VAL A 102 7.49 -7.45 0.50
N ASP A 103 8.23 -6.59 -0.17
CA ASP A 103 9.44 -5.97 0.35
C ASP A 103 9.37 -4.44 0.21
N THR A 104 10.16 -3.76 1.05
CA THR A 104 10.39 -2.31 0.95
C THR A 104 11.72 -1.97 1.59
N LEU A 105 12.23 -0.80 1.28
CA LEU A 105 13.38 -0.21 1.95
C LEU A 105 12.98 0.91 2.90
N VAL A 106 13.82 1.15 3.91
CA VAL A 106 13.74 2.30 4.81
C VAL A 106 14.29 3.54 4.12
N MET A 107 13.50 4.61 4.09
CA MET A 107 13.88 5.89 3.51
C MET A 107 14.76 6.70 4.48
N SER A 108 15.58 7.61 3.94
CA SER A 108 16.42 8.51 4.75
C SER A 108 15.60 9.44 5.65
N ASN A 109 14.44 9.87 5.16
CA ASN A 109 13.64 10.89 5.82
C ASN A 109 12.84 10.23 6.95
N LEU A 110 13.30 10.44 8.18
CA LEU A 110 12.66 9.93 9.41
C LEU A 110 12.47 8.40 9.42
N GLY A 111 13.26 7.66 8.63
CA GLY A 111 13.18 6.21 8.57
C GLY A 111 11.86 5.67 8.03
N TYR A 112 11.13 6.46 7.24
CA TYR A 112 9.82 6.06 6.73
C TYR A 112 9.89 4.82 5.84
N TRP A 113 8.90 3.94 5.96
CA TRP A 113 8.68 2.81 5.07
C TRP A 113 7.18 2.49 4.96
N GLN A 114 6.77 1.87 3.85
CA GLN A 114 5.38 1.50 3.61
C GLN A 114 5.27 0.20 2.82
N MET A 115 4.22 -0.57 3.05
CA MET A 115 3.90 -1.80 2.34
C MET A 115 2.39 -1.91 2.10
N LYS A 116 2.00 -2.51 0.97
CA LYS A 116 0.61 -2.93 0.72
C LYS A 116 0.32 -4.21 1.52
N VAL A 117 -0.80 -4.24 2.25
CA VAL A 117 -1.23 -5.41 3.03
C VAL A 117 -2.73 -5.63 2.92
N SER A 118 -3.15 -6.89 2.98
CA SER A 118 -4.56 -7.26 3.20
C SER A 118 -4.81 -7.55 4.69
N PRO A 119 -6.07 -7.51 5.17
CA PRO A 119 -6.41 -7.95 6.51
C PRO A 119 -5.89 -9.36 6.81
N GLY A 120 -5.30 -9.55 7.98
CA GLY A 120 -4.68 -10.83 8.34
C GLY A 120 -3.49 -10.69 9.28
N VAL A 121 -2.77 -11.81 9.45
CA VAL A 121 -1.60 -11.89 10.32
C VAL A 121 -0.34 -12.05 9.48
N TRP A 122 0.60 -11.14 9.70
CA TRP A 122 1.81 -10.99 8.91
C TRP A 122 3.06 -11.07 9.78
N TYR A 123 4.17 -11.47 9.16
CA TYR A 123 5.49 -11.54 9.77
C TYR A 123 6.41 -10.56 9.07
N LEU A 124 6.90 -9.57 9.82
CA LEU A 124 7.89 -8.61 9.35
C LEU A 124 9.28 -9.05 9.79
N GLN A 125 10.23 -9.02 8.86
CA GLN A 125 11.62 -9.44 9.05
C GLN A 125 12.57 -8.58 8.21
N LEU A 126 13.86 -8.64 8.51
CA LEU A 126 14.89 -8.09 7.62
C LEU A 126 14.98 -8.96 6.36
N ALA A 127 15.14 -8.31 5.20
CA ALA A 127 15.42 -9.03 3.97
C ALA A 127 16.78 -9.77 4.09
N PRO A 128 16.89 -11.00 3.58
CA PRO A 128 18.16 -11.71 3.47
C PRO A 128 19.21 -10.88 2.72
N GLY A 129 20.49 -11.06 3.09
CA GLY A 129 21.61 -10.31 2.54
C GLY A 129 22.05 -9.16 3.45
N ARG A 130 22.52 -8.05 2.87
CA ARG A 130 23.22 -6.98 3.61
C ARG A 130 22.46 -6.46 4.82
N SER A 131 21.14 -6.31 4.70
CA SER A 131 20.27 -5.87 5.81
C SER A 131 20.33 -6.83 6.99
N ALA A 132 20.13 -8.13 6.74
CA ALA A 132 20.23 -9.17 7.77
C ALA A 132 21.68 -9.46 8.21
N ASP A 133 22.69 -9.16 7.40
CA ASP A 133 24.10 -9.34 7.75
C ASP A 133 24.61 -8.26 8.72
N LEU A 134 24.05 -7.04 8.61
CA LEU A 134 24.46 -5.90 9.41
C LEU A 134 23.58 -5.67 10.63
N TYR A 135 22.28 -5.95 10.56
CA TYR A 135 21.32 -5.59 11.61
C TYR A 135 20.65 -6.82 12.23
N GLU A 136 20.17 -6.64 13.45
CA GLU A 136 19.31 -7.60 14.13
C GLU A 136 17.90 -7.01 14.30
N LEU A 137 16.91 -7.82 13.93
CA LEU A 137 15.51 -7.57 14.21
C LEU A 137 14.81 -8.93 14.42
N PRO A 138 14.32 -9.22 15.64
CA PRO A 138 13.46 -10.36 15.85
C PRO A 138 12.23 -10.26 14.96
N SER A 139 11.79 -11.38 14.40
CA SER A 139 10.58 -11.41 13.57
C SER A 139 9.39 -10.85 14.36
N LYS A 140 8.71 -9.86 13.78
CA LYS A 140 7.56 -9.20 14.41
C LYS A 140 6.26 -9.72 13.80
N LEU A 141 5.34 -10.15 14.66
CA LEU A 141 3.98 -10.54 14.27
C LEU A 141 3.09 -9.29 14.22
N ILE A 142 2.43 -9.06 13.10
CA ILE A 142 1.58 -7.89 12.87
C ILE A 142 0.18 -8.37 12.47
N ALA A 143 -0.81 -8.08 13.29
CA ALA A 143 -2.22 -8.22 12.92
C ALA A 143 -2.72 -6.92 12.25
N ILE A 144 -3.36 -7.09 11.09
CA ILE A 144 -4.13 -6.07 10.37
C ILE A 144 -5.61 -6.45 10.52
N ASP A 145 -6.25 -5.87 11.51
CA ASP A 145 -7.62 -6.17 11.97
C ASP A 145 -8.55 -4.96 11.87
N SER A 146 -8.06 -3.85 11.28
CA SER A 146 -8.77 -2.59 11.14
C SER A 146 -8.48 -1.95 9.79
N LEU A 147 -9.51 -1.31 9.21
CA LEU A 147 -9.38 -0.53 7.98
C LEU A 147 -8.70 0.84 8.21
N ARG A 148 -8.37 1.22 9.44
CA ARG A 148 -7.73 2.52 9.76
C ARG A 148 -6.22 2.54 9.50
N GLY A 149 -5.68 1.51 8.87
CA GLY A 149 -4.23 1.33 8.72
C GLY A 149 -3.54 1.05 10.05
N LYS A 150 -2.22 0.90 10.00
CA LYS A 150 -1.39 0.67 11.18
C LYS A 150 -0.03 1.32 10.99
N LEU A 151 0.37 2.15 11.96
CA LEU A 151 1.68 2.78 12.01
C LEU A 151 2.58 2.04 13.02
N LEU A 152 3.78 1.65 12.60
CA LEU A 152 4.75 0.95 13.43
C LEU A 152 6.00 1.78 13.67
N HIS A 153 6.54 1.67 14.88
CA HIS A 153 7.87 2.18 15.22
C HIS A 153 8.80 0.99 15.45
N ILE A 154 9.91 0.95 14.72
CA ILE A 154 10.87 -0.14 14.74
C ILE A 154 12.24 0.43 15.09
N GLU A 155 12.84 -0.12 16.13
CA GLU A 155 14.25 0.11 16.43
C GLU A 155 15.04 -1.11 15.94
N VAL A 156 16.16 -0.86 15.26
CA VAL A 156 17.13 -1.88 14.89
C VAL A 156 18.50 -1.53 15.46
N GLN A 157 19.33 -2.56 15.63
CA GLN A 157 20.69 -2.42 16.12
C GLN A 157 21.62 -3.20 15.22
N LYS A 158 22.82 -2.66 14.99
CA LYS A 158 23.86 -3.38 14.26
C LYS A 158 24.33 -4.59 15.07
N LYS A 159 24.63 -5.65 14.35
CA LYS A 159 25.26 -6.85 14.88
C LYS A 159 26.63 -6.52 15.48
N LYS A 160 27.01 -7.29 16.50
CA LYS A 160 28.32 -7.15 17.15
C LYS A 160 29.45 -7.33 16.13
N GLY A 161 30.37 -6.38 16.06
CA GLY A 161 31.49 -6.36 15.11
C GLY A 161 31.17 -5.75 13.74
N LYS A 162 29.93 -5.28 13.53
CA LYS A 162 29.47 -4.62 12.29
C LYS A 162 29.18 -3.13 12.47
N GLU A 163 29.49 -2.56 13.64
CA GLU A 163 29.07 -1.22 14.06
C GLU A 163 29.62 -0.09 13.16
N HIS A 164 30.75 -0.34 12.49
CA HIS A 164 31.44 0.59 11.61
C HIS A 164 31.20 0.32 10.12
N GLU A 165 30.42 -0.71 9.77
CA GLU A 165 30.11 -1.02 8.38
C GLU A 165 28.89 -0.26 7.90
N ASP A 166 28.98 0.39 6.76
CA ASP A 166 27.84 1.08 6.17
C ASP A 166 26.92 0.12 5.41
N LEU A 167 25.63 0.44 5.44
CA LEU A 167 24.60 -0.36 4.78
C LEU A 167 24.61 -0.16 3.27
N LEU A 168 24.76 1.09 2.85
CA LEU A 168 24.90 1.47 1.44
C LEU A 168 26.39 1.56 1.11
N ASN A 169 26.81 0.85 0.07
CA ASN A 169 28.15 1.05 -0.49
C ASN A 169 28.11 2.28 -1.39
N ALA A 170 29.18 3.08 -1.39
CA ALA A 170 29.28 4.29 -2.25
C ALA A 170 29.17 3.98 -3.76
N ASP A 171 29.41 2.73 -4.17
CA ASP A 171 29.35 2.29 -5.57
C ASP A 171 27.94 1.86 -6.03
N ASP A 172 26.99 1.67 -5.11
CA ASP A 172 25.65 1.13 -5.40
C ASP A 172 24.65 2.21 -5.90
N ASP A 173 24.99 3.49 -5.76
CA ASP A 173 24.19 4.61 -6.27
C ASP A 173 24.04 4.60 -7.81
N ASN A 174 24.91 3.85 -8.52
CA ASN A 174 24.82 3.69 -9.98
C ASN A 174 23.83 2.60 -10.44
N HIS A 175 23.38 1.69 -9.55
CA HIS A 175 22.54 0.55 -9.95
C HIS A 175 21.04 0.73 -9.64
N VAL A 176 20.66 1.74 -8.83
CA VAL A 176 19.26 1.98 -8.46
C VAL A 176 18.46 2.67 -9.58
N GLN A 177 19.11 3.29 -10.57
CA GLN A 177 18.43 3.96 -11.68
C GLN A 177 17.96 3.02 -12.81
N GLU A 178 18.39 1.77 -12.86
CA GLU A 178 18.15 0.89 -14.04
C GLU A 178 17.01 -0.13 -13.88
N LYS A 179 16.37 -0.27 -12.71
CA LYS A 179 15.41 -1.38 -12.46
C LYS A 179 14.00 -1.01 -12.03
N THR A 180 13.52 0.21 -12.29
CA THR A 180 12.12 0.55 -12.01
C THR A 180 11.48 1.35 -13.14
N VAL A 181 11.03 0.68 -14.21
CA VAL A 181 9.72 0.95 -14.83
C VAL A 181 9.20 -0.33 -15.48
N CYS A 182 8.46 -1.13 -14.72
CA CYS A 182 7.47 -2.08 -15.23
C CYS A 182 6.28 -2.00 -14.27
N PHE A 183 5.44 -0.99 -14.47
CA PHE A 183 4.07 -1.04 -14.02
C PHE A 183 3.27 -1.50 -15.24
N TYR A 184 2.59 -2.64 -15.12
CA TYR A 184 1.45 -2.95 -15.97
C TYR A 184 0.26 -2.13 -15.48
#